data_AF-A0A516PZL2-F1
#
_entry.id   AF-A0A516PZL2-F1
#
_cell.length_a   1.000
_cell.length_b   1.000
_cell.length_c   1.000
_cell.angle_alpha   90.00
_cell.angle_beta   90.00
_cell.angle_gamma   90.00
#
_symmetry.space_group_name_H-M   'P 1'
#
loop_
_entity.id
_entity.type
_entity.pdbx_description
1 polymer ?
#
loop_
_entity_poly.entity_id
_entity_poly.type
_entity_poly.pdbx_seq_one_letter_code
_entity_poly.pdbx_strand_id
1 'polypeptide(L)'
;MRDAERGSGPITAILIMGFLALVVAAGLVAVGTVARGEGSQAQTAADAAALAGAGRVLDDLPGRLTGGAFTGDDALHDRVRQPGCLNLGQVDAQQLAKSNGATLTSYCWDAFDDEVQVSVRLNHADRGRPATARATAETGFNADDCRIDGSFEAPEPPPPADDQDKSGDKGKDKGKDDDKKPDKPKPVETTLDCGFGPVTVRYDPETKQFSFTNPYQLVDQLRNLKPRLVD
;
A
#
# COMPACT_ATOMS: atom_id res chain seq x y z
N MET A 1 89.67 8.07 17.18
CA MET A 1 88.47 8.90 17.46
C MET A 1 87.75 9.02 16.14
N ARG A 2 86.92 8.05 15.76
CA ARG A 2 85.46 7.98 15.93
C ARG A 2 84.75 9.18 15.29
N ASP A 3 84.21 8.90 14.12
CA ASP A 3 83.48 9.75 13.18
C ASP A 3 82.34 10.54 13.81
N ALA A 4 82.24 11.81 13.43
CA ALA A 4 81.11 12.66 13.73
C ALA A 4 80.21 12.74 12.48
N GLU A 5 79.35 11.73 12.30
CA GLU A 5 78.18 11.84 11.42
C GLU A 5 77.18 12.79 12.09
N ARG A 6 77.30 14.09 11.81
CA ARG A 6 76.28 15.09 12.12
C ARG A 6 75.51 15.40 10.84
N GLY A 7 74.19 15.23 10.91
CA GLY A 7 73.27 16.07 10.14
C GLY A 7 72.37 15.35 9.15
N SER A 8 71.50 14.47 9.61
CA SER A 8 70.31 14.08 8.82
C SER A 8 69.12 13.56 9.63
N GLY A 9 69.28 13.33 10.94
CA GLY A 9 68.26 12.68 11.78
C GLY A 9 66.93 13.42 11.98
N PRO A 10 66.89 14.74 12.29
CA PRO A 10 65.62 15.39 12.61
C PRO A 10 64.82 15.79 11.36
N ILE A 11 65.48 16.18 10.27
CA ILE A 11 64.81 16.66 9.04
C ILE A 11 64.14 15.49 8.31
N THR A 12 64.79 14.32 8.26
CA THR A 12 64.19 13.12 7.67
C THR A 12 63.01 12.61 8.49
N ALA A 13 63.09 12.65 9.82
CA ALA A 13 61.98 12.26 10.69
C ALA A 13 60.73 13.15 10.50
N ILE A 14 60.90 14.47 10.37
CA ILE A 14 59.79 15.41 10.13
C ILE A 14 59.16 15.18 8.76
N LEU A 15 59.96 14.94 7.72
CA LEU A 15 59.46 14.63 6.37
C LEU A 15 58.67 13.32 6.34
N ILE A 16 59.14 12.28 7.03
CA ILE A 16 58.46 10.97 7.10
C ILE A 16 57.13 11.10 7.86
N MET A 17 57.09 11.81 8.99
CA MET A 17 55.84 12.06 9.72
C MET A 17 54.86 12.89 8.90
N GLY A 18 55.32 13.93 8.21
CA GLY A 18 54.46 14.76 7.36
C GLY A 18 53.88 13.96 6.19
N PHE A 19 54.68 13.09 5.58
CA PHE A 19 54.21 12.20 4.51
C PHE A 19 53.22 11.16 5.03
N LEU A 20 53.48 10.52 6.18
CA LEU A 20 52.54 9.60 6.83
C LEU A 20 51.21 10.27 7.18
N ALA A 21 51.24 11.48 7.74
CA ALA A 21 50.03 12.24 8.06
C ALA A 21 49.21 12.55 6.79
N LEU A 22 49.88 12.91 5.68
CA LEU A 22 49.24 13.14 4.39
C LEU A 22 48.60 11.86 3.81
N VAL A 23 49.29 10.72 3.89
CA VAL A 23 48.77 9.43 3.43
C VAL A 23 47.57 8.98 4.26
N VAL A 24 47.63 9.16 5.59
CA VAL A 24 46.51 8.83 6.49
C VAL A 24 45.32 9.77 6.23
N ALA A 25 45.55 11.07 6.08
CA ALA A 25 44.48 12.03 5.76
C ALA A 25 43.83 11.74 4.40
N ALA A 26 44.62 11.48 3.35
CA ALA A 26 44.11 11.09 2.04
C ALA A 26 43.35 9.76 2.10
N GLY A 27 43.83 8.79 2.87
CA GLY A 27 43.14 7.52 3.13
C GLY A 27 41.80 7.70 3.83
N LEU A 28 41.73 8.56 4.84
CA LEU A 28 40.49 8.85 5.59
C LEU A 28 39.46 9.57 4.73
N VAL A 29 39.88 10.54 3.90
CA VAL A 29 38.98 11.24 2.97
C VAL A 29 38.45 10.28 1.90
N ALA A 30 39.29 9.44 1.32
CA ALA A 30 38.88 8.48 0.30
C ALA A 30 37.94 7.38 0.82
N VAL A 31 38.06 6.98 2.10
CA VAL A 31 37.12 6.03 2.73
C VAL A 31 35.80 6.71 3.07
N GLY A 32 35.83 7.96 3.55
CA GLY A 32 34.64 8.71 3.97
C GLY A 32 33.74 9.20 2.84
N THR A 33 34.24 9.36 1.61
CA THR A 33 33.42 9.75 0.45
C THR A 33 32.71 8.56 -0.18
N VAL A 34 33.36 7.39 -0.22
CA VAL A 34 32.80 6.18 -0.84
C VAL A 34 31.68 5.59 0.02
N ALA A 35 31.87 5.49 1.34
CA ALA A 35 30.82 5.02 2.25
C ALA A 35 29.56 5.92 2.23
N ARG A 36 29.72 7.22 1.97
CA ARG A 36 28.59 8.14 1.77
C ARG A 36 27.88 7.95 0.43
N GLY A 37 28.63 7.60 -0.63
CA GLY A 37 28.08 7.33 -1.96
C GLY A 37 27.25 6.04 -2.01
N GLU A 38 27.72 4.96 -1.39
CA GLU A 38 26.96 3.70 -1.32
C GLU A 38 25.68 3.86 -0.49
N GLY A 39 25.74 4.62 0.61
CA GLY A 39 24.58 4.91 1.45
C GLY A 39 23.51 5.70 0.70
N SER A 40 23.88 6.77 -0.01
CA SER A 40 22.91 7.57 -0.77
C SER A 40 22.30 6.80 -1.94
N GLN A 41 23.08 5.94 -2.60
CA GLN A 41 22.57 5.08 -3.67
C GLN A 41 21.59 4.04 -3.12
N ALA A 42 21.91 3.40 -1.99
CA ALA A 42 21.00 2.45 -1.35
C ALA A 42 19.68 3.11 -0.95
N GLN A 43 19.73 4.32 -0.37
CA GLN A 43 18.53 5.07 0.00
C GLN A 43 17.70 5.44 -1.22
N THR A 44 18.32 5.96 -2.29
CA THR A 44 17.63 6.30 -3.54
C THR A 44 16.90 5.07 -4.12
N ALA A 45 17.53 3.89 -4.05
CA ALA A 45 16.91 2.65 -4.50
C ALA A 45 15.73 2.21 -3.60
N ALA A 46 15.83 2.43 -2.29
CA ALA A 46 14.76 2.14 -1.34
C ALA A 46 13.57 3.07 -1.57
N ASP A 47 13.80 4.38 -1.66
CA ASP A 47 12.78 5.41 -1.86
C ASP A 47 12.00 5.17 -3.16
N ALA A 48 12.73 4.90 -4.26
CA ALA A 48 12.12 4.58 -5.55
C ALA A 48 11.29 3.29 -5.48
N ALA A 49 11.76 2.27 -4.75
CA ALA A 49 11.03 1.02 -4.59
C ALA A 49 9.76 1.19 -3.72
N ALA A 50 9.84 1.99 -2.64
CA ALA A 50 8.70 2.27 -1.77
C ALA A 50 7.60 3.04 -2.53
N LEU A 51 7.96 4.13 -3.21
CA LEU A 51 7.01 4.92 -4.01
C LEU A 51 6.39 4.10 -5.14
N ALA A 52 7.16 3.27 -5.83
CA ALA A 52 6.63 2.40 -6.88
C ALA A 52 5.68 1.33 -6.33
N GLY A 53 6.03 0.72 -5.19
CA GLY A 53 5.16 -0.21 -4.50
C GLY A 53 3.83 0.44 -4.11
N ALA A 54 3.89 1.61 -3.47
CA ALA A 54 2.71 2.35 -3.04
C ALA A 54 1.84 2.82 -4.22
N GLY A 55 2.45 3.32 -5.31
CA GLY A 55 1.71 3.67 -6.52
C GLY A 55 1.01 2.46 -7.14
N ARG A 56 1.68 1.30 -7.17
CA ARG A 56 1.09 0.07 -7.71
C ARG A 56 -0.03 -0.47 -6.84
N VAL A 57 0.08 -0.34 -5.51
CA VAL A 57 -1.03 -0.66 -4.60
C VAL A 57 -2.29 0.10 -5.03
N LEU A 58 -2.21 1.41 -5.23
CA LEU A 58 -3.36 2.24 -5.62
C LEU A 58 -3.94 1.86 -6.99
N ASP A 59 -3.11 1.40 -7.94
CA ASP A 59 -3.57 0.94 -9.26
C ASP A 59 -4.31 -0.40 -9.19
N ASP A 60 -3.89 -1.32 -8.31
CA ASP A 60 -4.47 -2.66 -8.20
C ASP A 60 -5.60 -2.77 -7.16
N LEU A 61 -5.63 -1.85 -6.19
CA LEU A 61 -6.62 -1.83 -5.11
C LEU A 61 -8.09 -1.77 -5.59
N PRO A 62 -8.46 -1.01 -6.64
CA PRO A 62 -9.83 -1.02 -7.15
C PRO A 62 -10.31 -2.44 -7.48
N GLY A 63 -9.48 -3.25 -8.13
CA GLY A 63 -9.82 -4.63 -8.47
C GLY A 63 -10.01 -5.53 -7.25
N ARG A 64 -9.30 -5.26 -6.15
CA ARG A 64 -9.46 -5.95 -4.86
C ARG A 64 -10.77 -5.56 -4.18
N LEU A 65 -11.07 -4.26 -4.14
CA LEU A 65 -12.27 -3.73 -3.48
C LEU A 65 -13.54 -4.11 -4.24
N THR A 66 -13.53 -4.07 -5.57
CA THR A 66 -14.72 -4.36 -6.41
C THR A 66 -14.95 -5.84 -6.68
N GLY A 67 -14.22 -6.75 -6.04
CA GLY A 67 -14.23 -8.21 -6.29
C GLY A 67 -15.55 -8.95 -5.98
N GLY A 68 -16.67 -8.26 -5.85
CA GLY A 68 -17.99 -8.82 -5.58
C GLY A 68 -18.81 -7.95 -4.63
N ALA A 69 -20.05 -8.35 -4.38
CA ALA A 69 -20.93 -7.69 -3.42
C ALA A 69 -20.48 -7.96 -1.97
N PHE A 70 -20.73 -7.03 -1.04
CA PHE A 70 -20.28 -7.09 0.35
C PHE A 70 -21.42 -6.77 1.32
N THR A 71 -21.39 -7.29 2.55
CA THR A 71 -22.52 -7.18 3.50
C THR A 71 -22.40 -6.00 4.48
N GLY A 72 -21.31 -5.25 4.43
CA GLY A 72 -21.01 -4.12 5.32
C GLY A 72 -19.55 -3.67 5.19
N ASP A 73 -19.17 -2.65 5.95
CA ASP A 73 -17.80 -2.16 6.08
C ASP A 73 -16.83 -3.24 6.58
N ASP A 74 -17.23 -4.05 7.56
CA ASP A 74 -16.44 -5.20 8.04
C ASP A 74 -16.03 -6.17 6.91
N ALA A 75 -16.93 -6.38 5.93
CA ALA A 75 -16.65 -7.26 4.80
C ALA A 75 -15.66 -6.63 3.80
N LEU A 76 -15.54 -5.29 3.76
CA LEU A 76 -14.48 -4.60 3.02
C LEU A 76 -13.16 -4.70 3.77
N HIS A 77 -13.17 -4.51 5.10
CA HIS A 77 -11.99 -4.74 5.94
C HIS A 77 -11.45 -6.15 5.69
N ASP A 78 -12.28 -7.19 5.75
CA ASP A 78 -11.86 -8.57 5.57
C ASP A 78 -11.26 -8.88 4.18
N ARG A 79 -11.56 -8.08 3.13
CA ARG A 79 -10.96 -8.25 1.79
C ARG A 79 -9.52 -7.78 1.73
N VAL A 80 -9.18 -6.76 2.51
CA VAL A 80 -7.84 -6.21 2.62
C VAL A 80 -7.12 -6.73 3.86
N ARG A 81 -7.85 -7.37 4.79
CA ARG A 81 -7.31 -8.03 5.98
C ARG A 81 -6.68 -9.35 5.61
N GLN A 82 -5.35 -9.35 5.58
CA GLN A 82 -4.57 -10.57 5.73
C GLN A 82 -3.71 -10.46 6.98
N PRO A 83 -3.50 -11.56 7.74
CA PRO A 83 -2.56 -11.53 8.83
C PRO A 83 -1.15 -11.29 8.28
N GLY A 84 -0.64 -10.07 8.48
CA GLY A 84 0.71 -9.65 8.13
C GLY A 84 0.82 -8.90 6.80
N CYS A 85 2.05 -8.82 6.30
CA CYS A 85 2.42 -8.04 5.13
C CYS A 85 1.78 -8.53 3.83
N LEU A 86 1.05 -7.63 3.15
CA LEU A 86 0.55 -7.87 1.81
C LEU A 86 1.67 -7.64 0.79
N ASN A 87 1.66 -8.44 -0.28
CA ASN A 87 2.62 -8.34 -1.39
C ASN A 87 2.07 -7.58 -2.61
N LEU A 88 0.94 -6.88 -2.46
CA LEU A 88 0.39 -6.05 -3.53
C LEU A 88 1.38 -4.92 -3.84
N GLY A 89 1.78 -4.72 -5.09
CA GLY A 89 2.80 -3.72 -5.44
C GLY A 89 4.26 -4.18 -5.35
N GLN A 90 4.52 -5.39 -4.86
CA GLN A 90 5.89 -5.92 -4.70
C GLN A 90 6.66 -6.00 -6.02
N VAL A 91 6.00 -6.34 -7.13
CA VAL A 91 6.65 -6.52 -8.44
C VAL A 91 7.25 -5.20 -8.95
N ASP A 92 6.50 -4.12 -8.87
CA ASP A 92 6.94 -2.78 -9.27
C ASP A 92 8.04 -2.26 -8.33
N ALA A 93 7.90 -2.47 -7.01
CA ALA A 93 8.96 -2.17 -6.05
C ALA A 93 10.26 -2.92 -6.39
N GLN A 94 10.16 -4.21 -6.75
CA GLN A 94 11.31 -5.02 -7.16
C GLN A 94 11.93 -4.51 -8.46
N GLN A 95 11.10 -4.12 -9.44
CA GLN A 95 11.57 -3.59 -10.71
C GLN A 95 12.32 -2.27 -10.54
N LEU A 96 11.81 -1.36 -9.71
CA LEU A 96 12.46 -0.09 -9.43
C LEU A 96 13.73 -0.27 -8.58
N ALA A 97 13.73 -1.15 -7.59
CA ALA A 97 14.95 -1.52 -6.87
C ALA A 97 16.03 -2.03 -7.84
N LYS A 98 15.65 -2.93 -8.77
CA LYS A 98 16.57 -3.49 -9.78
C LYS A 98 17.10 -2.42 -10.73
N SER A 99 16.25 -1.50 -11.18
CA SER A 99 16.66 -0.39 -12.06
C SER A 99 17.68 0.55 -11.39
N ASN A 100 17.65 0.62 -10.05
CA ASN A 100 18.59 1.40 -9.24
C ASN A 100 19.79 0.57 -8.72
N GLY A 101 20.03 -0.62 -9.30
CA GLY A 101 21.19 -1.44 -8.95
C GLY A 101 21.08 -2.14 -7.59
N ALA A 102 19.87 -2.30 -7.06
CA ALA A 102 19.60 -2.98 -5.81
C ALA A 102 18.71 -4.23 -6.00
N THR A 103 18.68 -5.08 -4.98
CA THR A 103 17.75 -6.19 -4.83
C THR A 103 16.81 -5.86 -3.68
N LEU A 104 15.50 -6.01 -3.91
CA LEU A 104 14.48 -5.96 -2.87
C LEU A 104 14.65 -7.16 -1.92
N THR A 105 14.88 -6.90 -0.64
CA THR A 105 15.10 -7.93 0.39
C THR A 105 13.90 -8.11 1.31
N SER A 106 13.09 -7.08 1.51
CA SER A 106 11.79 -7.19 2.18
C SER A 106 10.79 -6.24 1.53
N TYR A 107 9.52 -6.63 1.58
CA TYR A 107 8.39 -5.84 1.12
C TYR A 107 7.23 -6.09 2.06
N CYS A 108 6.52 -5.03 2.42
CA CYS A 108 5.32 -5.10 3.23
C CYS A 108 4.41 -3.94 2.84
N TRP A 109 3.20 -4.23 2.41
CA TRP A 109 2.12 -3.25 2.44
C TRP A 109 1.19 -3.56 3.61
N ASP A 110 0.93 -2.56 4.45
CA ASP A 110 -0.08 -2.57 5.48
C ASP A 110 -1.28 -1.71 5.03
N ALA A 111 -2.45 -2.34 4.91
CA ALA A 111 -3.65 -1.65 4.48
C ALA A 111 -4.32 -0.82 5.59
N PHE A 112 -3.96 -1.03 6.86
CA PHE A 112 -4.54 -0.37 8.03
C PHE A 112 -3.65 0.76 8.55
N ASP A 113 -2.35 0.70 8.29
CA ASP A 113 -1.43 1.80 8.56
C ASP A 113 -1.16 2.67 7.34
N ASP A 114 -1.73 2.34 6.17
CA ASP A 114 -1.53 2.99 4.85
C ASP A 114 -0.11 2.91 4.25
N GLU A 115 0.78 2.14 4.88
CA GLU A 115 2.22 2.13 4.60
C GLU A 115 2.69 0.99 3.67
N VAL A 116 3.61 1.32 2.78
CA VAL A 116 4.48 0.37 2.08
C VAL A 116 5.90 0.49 2.61
N GLN A 117 6.36 -0.55 3.29
CA GLN A 117 7.72 -0.65 3.84
C GLN A 117 8.58 -1.56 2.96
N VAL A 118 9.76 -1.09 2.58
CA VAL A 118 10.71 -1.84 1.77
C VAL A 118 12.09 -1.87 2.41
N SER A 119 12.80 -2.98 2.23
CA SER A 119 14.25 -3.04 2.42
C SER A 119 14.91 -3.41 1.11
N VAL A 120 16.02 -2.76 0.79
CA VAL A 120 16.84 -3.07 -0.38
C VAL A 120 18.29 -3.30 0.03
N ARG A 121 19.01 -4.00 -0.84
CA ARG A 121 20.45 -4.21 -0.74
C ARG A 121 21.08 -3.96 -2.10
N LEU A 122 22.14 -3.16 -2.17
CA LEU A 122 22.87 -2.95 -3.43
C LEU A 122 23.41 -4.28 -3.98
N ASN A 123 23.40 -4.42 -5.30
CA ASN A 123 23.89 -5.63 -5.97
C ASN A 123 25.43 -5.72 -5.95
N HIS A 124 26.08 -4.56 -5.93
CA HIS A 124 27.52 -4.43 -5.85
C HIS A 124 27.91 -3.67 -4.58
N ALA A 125 29.10 -3.99 -4.07
CA ALA A 125 29.76 -3.22 -3.03
C ALA A 125 31.03 -2.64 -3.64
N ASP A 126 31.23 -1.34 -3.48
CA ASP A 126 32.49 -0.67 -3.80
C ASP A 126 33.57 -1.15 -2.83
N ARG A 127 33.24 -1.38 -1.55
CA ARG A 127 34.12 -2.06 -0.57
C ARG A 127 33.33 -2.83 0.49
N GLY A 128 33.69 -4.10 0.71
CA GLY A 128 33.16 -4.89 1.82
C GLY A 128 31.76 -5.43 1.56
N ARG A 129 30.82 -5.24 2.50
CA ARG A 129 29.45 -5.75 2.37
C ARG A 129 28.58 -4.73 1.62
N PRO A 130 27.71 -5.18 0.69
CA PRO A 130 26.81 -4.26 -0.01
C PRO A 130 25.93 -3.48 0.98
N ALA A 131 25.78 -2.19 0.71
CA ALA A 131 24.95 -1.32 1.52
C ALA A 131 23.47 -1.76 1.47
N THR A 132 22.77 -1.55 2.59
CA THR A 132 21.35 -1.80 2.73
C THR A 132 20.64 -0.53 3.16
N ALA A 133 19.42 -0.33 2.67
CA ALA A 133 18.58 0.79 3.06
C ALA A 133 17.14 0.34 3.21
N ARG A 134 16.36 1.18 3.90
CA ARG A 134 14.92 1.00 4.10
C ARG A 134 14.23 2.30 3.76
N ALA A 135 13.01 2.18 3.27
CA ALA A 135 12.13 3.31 3.03
C ALA A 135 10.69 2.88 3.29
N THR A 136 9.89 3.85 3.72
CA THR A 136 8.46 3.72 3.90
C THR A 136 7.77 4.75 3.01
N ALA A 137 6.70 4.35 2.33
CA ALA A 137 5.84 5.25 1.59
C ALA A 137 4.39 5.05 1.97
N GLU A 138 3.68 6.14 2.28
CA GLU A 138 2.24 6.09 2.49
C GLU A 138 1.52 6.04 1.14
N THR A 139 0.42 5.29 1.11
CA THR A 139 -0.49 5.20 -0.04
C THR A 139 -1.60 6.24 0.06
N GLY A 140 -1.91 6.74 1.26
CA GLY A 140 -3.09 7.57 1.54
C GLY A 140 -4.41 6.79 1.54
N PHE A 141 -4.36 5.46 1.47
CA PHE A 141 -5.51 4.58 1.65
C PHE A 141 -5.40 3.87 3.00
N ASN A 142 -6.37 4.10 3.88
CA ASN A 142 -6.49 3.39 5.14
C ASN A 142 -7.80 2.59 5.16
N ALA A 143 -7.68 1.27 5.33
CA ALA A 143 -8.81 0.36 5.40
C ALA A 143 -9.70 0.63 6.62
N ASP A 144 -9.13 1.05 7.76
CA ASP A 144 -9.91 1.38 8.97
C ASP A 144 -10.81 2.59 8.78
N ASP A 145 -10.54 3.43 7.78
CA ASP A 145 -11.38 4.59 7.46
C ASP A 145 -12.60 4.22 6.61
N CYS A 146 -12.70 2.98 6.11
CA CYS A 146 -13.83 2.55 5.29
C CYS A 146 -15.15 2.52 6.08
N ARG A 147 -16.08 3.42 5.76
CA ARG A 147 -17.39 3.52 6.39
C ARG A 147 -18.49 3.76 5.35
N ILE A 148 -19.59 3.03 5.49
CA ILE A 148 -20.83 3.36 4.79
C ILE A 148 -21.44 4.60 5.47
N ASP A 149 -22.10 5.46 4.70
CA ASP A 149 -22.79 6.64 5.23
C ASP A 149 -23.64 6.27 6.46
N GLY A 150 -23.33 6.89 7.61
CA GLY A 150 -24.01 6.61 8.87
C GLY A 150 -25.49 7.01 8.89
N SER A 151 -25.95 7.80 7.92
CA SER A 151 -27.37 8.12 7.73
C SER A 151 -28.13 7.07 6.91
N PHE A 152 -27.44 6.05 6.39
CA PHE A 152 -28.07 4.98 5.63
C PHE A 152 -28.93 4.07 6.51
N GLU A 153 -30.21 4.00 6.19
CA GLU A 153 -31.15 3.03 6.77
C GLU A 153 -31.55 2.01 5.71
N ALA A 154 -31.36 0.72 6.01
CA ALA A 154 -31.76 -0.35 5.11
C ALA A 154 -33.29 -0.38 4.98
N PRO A 155 -33.85 -0.44 3.76
CA PRO A 155 -35.29 -0.56 3.57
C PRO A 155 -35.86 -1.79 4.28
N GLU A 156 -36.96 -1.62 4.99
CA GLU A 156 -37.68 -2.74 5.58
C GLU A 156 -38.23 -3.66 4.48
N PRO A 157 -38.11 -5.00 4.62
CA PRO A 157 -38.78 -5.90 3.72
C PRO A 157 -40.29 -5.71 3.83
N PRO A 158 -41.06 -5.85 2.72
CA PRO A 158 -42.50 -5.80 2.79
C PRO A 158 -43.01 -6.84 3.78
N PRO A 159 -44.11 -6.57 4.50
CA PRO A 159 -44.66 -7.53 5.44
C PRO A 159 -44.91 -8.86 4.70
N PRO A 160 -44.65 -10.01 5.35
CA PRO A 160 -45.01 -11.30 4.77
C PRO A 160 -46.48 -11.24 4.37
N ALA A 161 -46.79 -11.70 3.15
CA ALA A 161 -48.18 -11.78 2.73
C ALA A 161 -48.93 -12.66 3.75
N ASP A 162 -50.00 -12.11 4.32
CA ASP A 162 -50.87 -12.88 5.21
C ASP A 162 -51.49 -14.01 4.37
N ASP A 163 -51.02 -15.24 4.58
CA ASP A 163 -51.69 -16.48 4.14
C ASP A 163 -52.96 -16.69 4.97
N GLN A 164 -53.89 -15.71 4.97
CA GLN A 164 -55.22 -15.89 5.53
C GLN A 164 -56.22 -16.19 4.40
N ASP A 165 -56.79 -17.39 4.49
CA ASP A 165 -57.97 -17.95 3.81
C ASP A 165 -57.75 -18.54 2.38
N LYS A 166 -58.02 -19.82 2.07
CA LYS A 166 -59.07 -20.72 2.60
C LYS A 166 -58.74 -22.21 2.50
N SER A 167 -59.00 -22.92 3.60
CA SER A 167 -59.59 -24.25 3.57
C SER A 167 -61.10 -24.09 3.29
N GLY A 168 -61.63 -24.66 2.19
CA GLY A 168 -63.08 -24.79 2.02
C GLY A 168 -63.62 -24.80 0.57
N ASP A 169 -63.83 -26.01 0.06
CA ASP A 169 -64.95 -26.48 -0.79
C ASP A 169 -65.24 -25.88 -2.19
N LYS A 170 -65.77 -26.77 -3.03
CA LYS A 170 -66.03 -26.71 -4.49
C LYS A 170 -66.79 -25.48 -4.98
N GLY A 171 -66.33 -24.88 -6.07
CA GLY A 171 -67.16 -24.00 -6.90
C GLY A 171 -66.41 -23.42 -8.08
N LYS A 172 -66.83 -23.75 -9.31
CA LYS A 172 -66.43 -23.06 -10.54
C LYS A 172 -66.90 -21.60 -10.47
N ASP A 173 -66.01 -20.62 -10.56
CA ASP A 173 -66.33 -19.39 -11.29
C ASP A 173 -65.09 -18.59 -11.70
N LYS A 174 -65.22 -17.87 -12.82
CA LYS A 174 -64.18 -17.09 -13.47
C LYS A 174 -64.02 -15.72 -12.77
N GLY A 175 -62.90 -15.50 -12.12
CA GLY A 175 -62.41 -14.17 -11.74
C GLY A 175 -60.91 -14.10 -11.99
N LYS A 176 -60.48 -13.24 -12.92
CA LYS A 176 -59.07 -12.83 -13.03
C LYS A 176 -58.85 -11.78 -11.95
N ASP A 177 -58.51 -12.23 -10.75
CA ASP A 177 -57.90 -11.36 -9.76
C ASP A 177 -56.40 -11.38 -10.04
N ASP A 178 -55.88 -10.24 -10.49
CA ASP A 178 -54.45 -10.03 -10.68
C ASP A 178 -53.77 -10.19 -9.32
N ASP A 179 -53.12 -11.33 -9.10
CA ASP A 179 -52.18 -11.60 -8.00
C ASP A 179 -51.12 -10.49 -7.96
N LYS A 180 -51.40 -9.39 -7.26
CA LYS A 180 -50.41 -8.37 -6.92
C LYS A 180 -49.47 -8.99 -5.89
N LYS A 181 -48.47 -9.72 -6.39
CA LYS A 181 -47.27 -10.06 -5.63
C LYS A 181 -46.77 -8.79 -4.93
N PRO A 182 -46.43 -8.84 -3.63
CA PRO A 182 -45.89 -7.67 -2.94
C PRO A 182 -44.74 -7.08 -3.74
N ASP A 183 -44.81 -5.76 -4.01
CA ASP A 183 -43.74 -5.06 -4.72
C ASP A 183 -42.46 -5.24 -3.93
N LYS A 184 -41.47 -5.88 -4.54
CA LYS A 184 -40.18 -6.09 -3.91
C LYS A 184 -39.51 -4.74 -3.64
N PRO A 185 -38.83 -4.58 -2.49
CA PRO A 185 -38.14 -3.34 -2.18
C PRO A 185 -37.05 -3.09 -3.23
N LYS A 186 -37.01 -1.86 -3.74
CA LYS A 186 -36.06 -1.48 -4.80
C LYS A 186 -34.65 -1.31 -4.21
N PRO A 187 -33.58 -1.56 -4.99
CA PRO A 187 -32.23 -1.22 -4.59
C PRO A 187 -32.10 0.27 -4.26
N VAL A 188 -31.31 0.59 -3.23
CA VAL A 188 -31.09 1.96 -2.74
C VAL A 188 -29.62 2.31 -2.85
N GLU A 189 -29.32 3.54 -3.27
CA GLU A 189 -27.96 4.05 -3.35
C GLU A 189 -27.56 4.71 -2.02
N THR A 190 -26.31 4.54 -1.65
CA THR A 190 -25.65 5.21 -0.53
C THR A 190 -24.18 5.46 -0.88
N THR A 191 -23.40 6.00 0.04
CA THR A 191 -21.97 6.22 -0.15
C THR A 191 -21.13 5.39 0.80
N LEU A 192 -19.96 5.01 0.32
CA LEU A 192 -18.85 4.45 1.09
C LEU A 192 -17.70 5.46 1.02
N ASP A 193 -17.05 5.77 2.12
CA ASP A 193 -15.84 6.59 2.15
C ASP A 193 -14.75 5.82 2.90
N CYS A 194 -13.54 5.78 2.38
CA CYS A 194 -12.36 5.15 2.99
C CYS A 194 -11.20 6.16 3.16
N GLY A 195 -11.53 7.43 3.41
CA GLY A 195 -10.55 8.51 3.57
C GLY A 195 -10.13 9.19 2.27
N PHE A 196 -10.52 8.64 1.11
CA PHE A 196 -10.27 9.23 -0.22
C PHE A 196 -11.51 9.92 -0.82
N GLY A 197 -12.59 10.03 -0.05
CA GLY A 197 -13.84 10.66 -0.46
C GLY A 197 -14.93 9.65 -0.85
N PRO A 198 -16.19 10.12 -0.91
CA PRO A 198 -17.33 9.23 -1.05
C PRO A 198 -17.43 8.61 -2.44
N VAL A 199 -17.66 7.30 -2.48
CA VAL A 199 -17.98 6.52 -3.68
C VAL A 199 -19.38 5.94 -3.57
N THR A 200 -20.13 5.97 -4.68
CA THR A 200 -21.51 5.49 -4.69
C THR A 200 -21.56 3.96 -4.71
N VAL A 201 -22.32 3.40 -3.77
CA VAL A 201 -22.60 1.97 -3.66
C VAL A 201 -24.11 1.74 -3.65
N ARG A 202 -24.54 0.61 -4.20
CA ARG A 202 -25.94 0.21 -4.26
C ARG A 202 -26.18 -0.95 -3.30
N TYR A 203 -27.09 -0.75 -2.36
CA TYR A 203 -27.63 -1.77 -1.48
C TYR A 203 -28.79 -2.51 -2.16
N ASP A 204 -28.71 -3.83 -2.20
CA ASP A 204 -29.77 -4.72 -2.64
C ASP A 204 -30.48 -5.32 -1.41
N PRO A 205 -31.76 -4.96 -1.16
CA PRO A 205 -32.50 -5.44 0.01
C PRO A 205 -32.87 -6.93 -0.08
N GLU A 206 -32.87 -7.54 -1.28
CA GLU A 206 -33.14 -8.98 -1.42
C GLU A 206 -31.95 -9.81 -0.92
N THR A 207 -30.73 -9.39 -1.27
CA THR A 207 -29.49 -10.10 -0.92
C THR A 207 -28.83 -9.56 0.35
N LYS A 208 -29.25 -8.38 0.82
CA LYS A 208 -28.63 -7.62 1.92
C LYS A 208 -27.16 -7.32 1.65
N GLN A 209 -26.85 -6.96 0.41
CA GLN A 209 -25.49 -6.72 -0.04
C GLN A 209 -25.34 -5.38 -0.75
N PHE A 210 -24.19 -4.76 -0.57
CA PHE A 210 -23.72 -3.59 -1.28
C PHE A 210 -22.91 -4.00 -2.51
N SER A 211 -23.01 -3.20 -3.57
CA SER A 211 -22.25 -3.35 -4.80
C SER A 211 -21.80 -1.99 -5.29
N PHE A 212 -20.59 -1.88 -5.85
CA PHE A 212 -20.14 -0.62 -6.43
C PHE A 212 -20.96 -0.31 -7.69
N THR A 213 -21.59 0.87 -7.74
CA THR A 213 -22.43 1.27 -8.87
C THR A 213 -21.58 1.76 -10.04
N ASN A 214 -20.47 2.45 -9.74
CA ASN A 214 -19.53 2.95 -10.74
C ASN A 214 -18.08 2.65 -10.31
N PRO A 215 -17.45 1.57 -10.83
CA PRO A 215 -16.07 1.23 -10.49
C PRO A 215 -15.08 2.29 -10.98
N TYR A 216 -15.40 3.08 -12.01
CA TYR A 216 -14.52 4.14 -12.49
C TYR A 216 -14.38 5.28 -11.48
N GLN A 217 -15.42 5.58 -10.70
CA GLN A 217 -15.35 6.59 -9.64
C GLN A 217 -14.33 6.18 -8.57
N LEU A 218 -14.34 4.92 -8.16
CA LEU A 218 -13.36 4.38 -7.21
C LEU A 218 -11.94 4.45 -7.77
N VAL A 219 -11.74 4.08 -9.04
CA VAL A 219 -10.43 4.15 -9.71
C VAL A 219 -9.93 5.61 -9.74
N ASP A 220 -10.79 6.57 -10.10
CA ASP A 220 -10.40 7.98 -10.14
C ASP A 220 -10.02 8.52 -8.76
N GLN A 221 -10.81 8.21 -7.71
CA GLN A 221 -10.49 8.65 -6.36
C GLN A 221 -9.15 8.07 -5.86
N LEU A 222 -8.93 6.77 -6.06
CA LEU A 222 -7.68 6.13 -5.66
C LEU A 222 -6.47 6.63 -6.46
N ARG A 223 -6.64 6.97 -7.74
CA ARG A 223 -5.56 7.56 -8.56
C ARG A 223 -5.22 9.00 -8.19
N ASN A 224 -6.15 9.72 -7.56
CA ASN A 224 -5.90 11.06 -7.07
C ASN A 224 -5.04 11.05 -5.79
N LEU A 225 -4.99 9.92 -5.08
CA LEU A 225 -4.04 9.72 -4.00
C LEU A 225 -2.62 9.70 -4.57
N LYS A 226 -1.72 10.41 -3.90
CA LYS A 226 -0.32 10.53 -4.31
C LYS A 226 0.55 9.89 -3.25
N PRO A 227 1.23 8.77 -3.57
CA PRO A 227 2.19 8.18 -2.66
C PRO A 227 3.26 9.17 -2.24
N ARG A 228 3.65 9.11 -0.97
CA ARG A 228 4.68 9.98 -0.39
C ARG A 228 5.61 9.20 0.53
N LEU A 229 6.88 9.57 0.55
CA LEU A 229 7.86 8.99 1.48
C LEU A 229 7.59 9.50 2.90
N VAL A 230 7.87 8.64 3.88
CA VAL A 230 7.87 8.97 5.30
C VAL A 230 9.32 8.87 5.78
N ASP A 231 9.80 9.95 6.40
CA ASP A 231 11.16 10.07 6.96
C ASP A 231 11.24 9.50 8.38
#